data_AF-A0A7C3B954-F1
#
_entry.id   AF-A0A7C3B954-F1
#
_cell.length_a   1.000
_cell.length_b   1.000
_cell.length_c   1.000
_cell.angle_alpha   90.00
_cell.angle_beta   90.00
_cell.angle_gamma   90.00
#
_symmetry.space_group_name_H-M   'P 1'
#
loop_
_entity.id
_entity.type
_entity.pdbx_description
1 polymer ?
#
loop_
_entity_poly.entity_id
_entity_poly.type
_entity_poly.pdbx_seq_one_letter_code
_entity_poly.pdbx_strand_id
1 'polypeptide(L)'
;MTATKELAYRRESRVLTRLSRWRNRHRHWVGWLFILPWVIGFLWFDVLPFFLNLYLSFTDFSVGAKLPNWIGLANYREIFGGGDHLIGISFKNTVYYMGFSVPLLIIFAFSLALLLNTNIRGRGVYRTIYYLPSLVPIVASSIIWLFMLRTRGGLINLALGLFGIDPIPWLSRPEWAKPALILMSLWGFGGQMVIYLAGLQGISQELYEAAEIDGASSWQKLIRITIPLMTPTIFFNLIMGIIGSFQVFTAAFIMTGGGPLNSTLFYMLHLYNNAFNYFKMGYASAMAVVLFFIILTLTLIVNWTSERWVYYDTG
;
A
#
# COMPACT_ATOMS: atom_id res chain seq x y z
N MET A 1 20.99 -66.88 -28.20
CA MET A 1 21.18 -65.44 -28.52
C MET A 1 20.29 -64.52 -27.68
N THR A 2 19.91 -64.95 -26.47
CA THR A 2 18.81 -64.37 -25.67
C THR A 2 19.28 -63.77 -24.34
N ALA A 3 20.29 -64.37 -23.68
CA ALA A 3 20.84 -63.87 -22.41
C ALA A 3 21.65 -62.57 -22.54
N THR A 4 22.34 -62.35 -23.66
CA THR A 4 23.14 -61.15 -23.91
C THR A 4 22.30 -59.90 -24.17
N LYS A 5 21.12 -60.05 -24.79
CA LYS A 5 20.18 -58.92 -25.01
C LYS A 5 19.50 -58.46 -23.72
N GLU A 6 19.18 -59.40 -22.81
CA GLU A 6 18.56 -59.07 -21.53
C GLU A 6 19.52 -58.35 -20.57
N LEU A 7 20.80 -58.74 -20.58
CA LEU A 7 21.85 -58.05 -19.81
C LEU A 7 22.13 -56.64 -20.33
N ALA A 8 22.09 -56.42 -21.65
CA ALA A 8 22.23 -55.10 -22.25
C ALA A 8 21.06 -54.17 -21.87
N TYR A 9 19.83 -54.68 -21.96
CA TYR A 9 18.61 -53.93 -21.58
C TYR A 9 18.57 -53.57 -20.08
N ARG A 10 19.02 -54.48 -19.20
CA ARG A 10 19.15 -54.20 -17.76
C ARG A 10 20.26 -53.19 -17.43
N ARG A 11 21.31 -53.10 -18.26
CA ARG A 11 22.37 -52.07 -18.11
C ARG A 11 21.87 -50.70 -18.56
N GLU A 12 21.23 -50.60 -19.71
CA GLU A 12 20.68 -49.33 -20.22
C GLU A 12 19.60 -48.75 -19.29
N SER A 13 18.67 -49.59 -18.81
CA SER A 13 17.62 -49.14 -17.88
C SER A 13 18.18 -48.62 -16.55
N ARG A 14 19.26 -49.21 -16.00
CA ARG A 14 19.96 -48.73 -14.79
C ARG A 14 20.74 -47.42 -15.02
N VAL A 15 21.33 -47.22 -16.19
CA VAL A 15 22.04 -45.99 -16.54
C VAL A 15 21.05 -44.83 -16.70
N LEU A 16 19.92 -45.06 -17.37
CA LEU A 16 18.86 -44.05 -17.54
C LEU A 16 18.21 -43.67 -16.21
N THR A 17 18.01 -44.60 -15.27
CA THR A 17 17.52 -44.26 -13.92
C THR A 17 18.55 -43.51 -13.08
N ARG A 18 19.85 -43.79 -13.21
CA ARG A 18 20.92 -43.04 -12.52
C ARG A 18 21.08 -41.62 -13.06
N LEU A 19 21.04 -41.43 -14.38
CA LEU A 19 21.08 -40.10 -15.01
C LEU A 19 19.84 -39.27 -14.68
N SER A 20 18.66 -39.89 -14.62
CA SER A 20 17.41 -39.24 -14.18
C SER A 20 17.47 -38.80 -12.71
N ARG A 21 17.98 -39.63 -11.80
CA ARG A 21 18.16 -39.26 -10.38
C ARG A 21 19.24 -38.20 -10.16
N TRP A 22 20.35 -38.26 -10.91
CA TRP A 22 21.39 -37.23 -10.87
C TRP A 22 20.87 -35.89 -11.39
N ARG A 23 20.13 -35.90 -12.51
CA ARG A 23 19.45 -34.73 -13.08
C ARG A 23 18.41 -34.13 -12.12
N ASN A 24 17.59 -34.95 -11.45
CA ASN A 24 16.64 -34.44 -10.44
C ASN A 24 17.33 -33.87 -9.20
N ARG A 25 18.43 -34.49 -8.73
CA ARG A 25 19.15 -33.98 -7.56
C ARG A 25 19.90 -32.67 -7.84
N HIS A 26 20.46 -32.50 -9.05
CA HIS A 26 21.16 -31.26 -9.46
C HIS A 26 20.19 -30.12 -9.81
N ARG A 27 18.97 -30.43 -10.25
CA ARG A 27 17.95 -29.42 -10.61
C ARG A 27 17.49 -28.59 -9.41
N HIS A 28 17.49 -29.13 -8.20
CA HIS A 28 17.13 -28.39 -7.00
C HIS A 28 18.22 -27.39 -6.55
N TRP A 29 19.50 -27.76 -6.59
CA TRP A 29 20.61 -26.87 -6.19
C TRP A 29 20.80 -25.70 -7.16
N VAL A 30 20.62 -25.94 -8.46
CA VAL A 30 20.64 -24.88 -9.46
C VAL A 30 19.52 -23.86 -9.19
N GLY A 31 18.31 -24.33 -8.83
CA GLY A 31 17.20 -23.45 -8.43
C GLY A 31 17.54 -22.56 -7.23
N TRP A 32 18.15 -23.13 -6.19
CA TRP A 32 18.64 -22.34 -5.05
C TRP A 32 19.68 -21.30 -5.49
N LEU A 33 20.62 -21.67 -6.37
CA LEU A 33 21.65 -20.76 -6.86
C LEU A 33 21.09 -19.56 -7.63
N PHE A 34 19.99 -19.74 -8.38
CA PHE A 34 19.28 -18.65 -9.05
C PHE A 34 18.55 -17.71 -8.08
N ILE A 35 18.08 -18.23 -6.95
CA ILE A 35 17.34 -17.46 -5.93
C ILE A 35 18.30 -16.81 -4.92
N LEU A 36 19.52 -17.33 -4.76
CA LEU A 36 20.52 -16.86 -3.80
C LEU A 36 20.76 -15.34 -3.85
N PRO A 37 20.98 -14.69 -5.01
CA PRO A 37 21.19 -13.24 -5.04
C PRO A 37 20.02 -12.44 -4.45
N TRP A 38 18.78 -12.87 -4.72
CA TRP A 38 17.58 -12.25 -4.16
C TRP A 38 17.48 -12.49 -2.65
N VAL A 39 17.73 -13.72 -2.18
CA VAL A 39 17.70 -14.05 -0.74
C VAL A 39 18.77 -13.29 0.04
N ILE A 40 19.99 -13.20 -0.50
CA ILE A 40 21.07 -12.43 0.13
C ILE A 40 20.67 -10.96 0.24
N GLY A 41 20.13 -10.38 -0.84
CA GLY A 41 19.60 -9.02 -0.84
C GLY A 41 18.52 -8.82 0.23
N PHE A 42 17.51 -9.68 0.25
CA PHE A 42 16.42 -9.64 1.24
C PHE A 42 16.93 -9.75 2.69
N LEU A 43 17.83 -10.70 2.97
CA LEU A 43 18.39 -10.87 4.31
C LEU A 43 19.22 -9.64 4.75
N TRP A 44 20.00 -9.07 3.82
CA TRP A 44 20.91 -7.98 4.12
C TRP A 44 20.23 -6.61 4.19
N PHE A 45 19.25 -6.34 3.32
CA PHE A 45 18.61 -5.03 3.18
C PHE A 45 17.25 -4.92 3.87
N ASP A 46 16.55 -6.04 4.12
CA ASP A 46 15.25 -6.01 4.79
C ASP A 46 15.32 -6.62 6.20
N VAL A 47 15.76 -7.88 6.31
CA VAL A 47 15.71 -8.62 7.58
C VAL A 47 16.72 -8.09 8.60
N LEU A 48 17.96 -7.86 8.19
CA LEU A 48 19.00 -7.36 9.08
C LEU A 48 18.65 -5.95 9.64
N PRO A 49 18.29 -4.94 8.81
CA PRO A 49 17.88 -3.63 9.33
C PRO A 49 16.63 -3.68 10.20
N PHE A 50 15.69 -4.58 9.92
CA PHE A 50 14.51 -4.78 10.77
C PHE A 50 14.92 -5.19 12.19
N PHE A 51 15.78 -6.20 12.35
CA PHE A 51 16.23 -6.65 13.67
C PHE A 51 17.14 -5.63 14.35
N LEU A 52 17.95 -4.88 13.60
CA LEU A 52 18.72 -3.77 14.14
C LEU A 52 17.81 -2.66 14.67
N ASN A 53 16.75 -2.29 13.94
CA ASN A 53 15.75 -1.33 14.41
C ASN A 53 15.03 -1.84 15.66
N LEU A 54 14.68 -3.13 15.69
CA LEU A 54 14.10 -3.75 16.89
C LEU A 54 15.08 -3.77 18.06
N TYR A 55 16.38 -3.93 17.85
CA TYR A 55 17.36 -3.81 18.93
C TYR A 55 17.45 -2.36 19.43
N LEU A 56 17.57 -1.40 18.51
CA LEU A 56 17.68 0.04 18.83
C LEU A 56 16.46 0.56 19.59
N SER A 57 15.27 0.00 19.38
CA SER A 57 14.06 0.41 20.11
C SER A 57 14.13 0.18 21.63
N PHE A 58 15.04 -0.69 22.11
CA PHE A 58 15.29 -0.91 23.53
C PHE A 58 16.49 -0.11 24.07
N THR A 59 16.99 0.85 23.29
CA THR A 59 18.17 1.65 23.62
C THR A 59 17.87 3.14 23.67
N ASP A 60 18.76 3.91 24.29
CA ASP A 60 18.75 5.39 24.30
C ASP A 60 19.49 6.01 23.11
N PHE A 61 19.70 5.25 22.03
CA PHE A 61 20.57 5.66 20.93
C PHE A 61 20.20 7.04 20.39
N SER A 62 21.20 7.91 20.30
CA SER A 62 21.09 9.24 19.73
C SER A 62 22.19 9.47 18.69
N VAL A 63 21.89 10.29 17.68
CA VAL A 63 22.87 10.61 16.63
C VAL A 63 24.03 11.40 17.26
N GLY A 64 25.23 10.81 17.26
CA GLY A 64 26.43 11.36 17.89
C GLY A 64 26.90 10.61 19.14
N ALA A 65 26.10 9.70 19.68
CA ALA A 65 26.53 8.79 20.75
C ALA A 65 27.53 7.75 20.22
N LYS A 66 28.56 7.43 21.01
CA LYS A 66 29.57 6.40 20.64
C LYS A 66 28.97 5.00 20.58
N LEU A 67 28.08 4.66 21.52
CA LEU A 67 27.43 3.35 21.62
C LEU A 67 26.01 3.51 22.21
N PRO A 68 25.04 2.70 21.77
CA PRO A 68 23.69 2.69 22.34
C PRO A 68 23.68 2.02 23.72
N ASN A 69 23.10 2.66 24.74
CA ASN A 69 22.91 2.03 26.05
C ASN A 69 21.57 1.30 26.07
N TRP A 70 21.54 0.10 26.65
CA TRP A 70 20.30 -0.64 26.83
C TRP A 70 19.46 -0.03 27.97
N ILE A 71 18.25 0.42 27.63
CA ILE A 71 17.28 1.01 28.57
C ILE A 71 16.02 0.16 28.75
N GLY A 72 15.99 -1.03 28.15
CA GLY A 72 14.86 -1.94 28.20
C GLY A 72 13.60 -1.31 27.59
N LEU A 73 12.50 -1.31 28.33
CA LEU A 73 11.18 -0.85 27.84
C LEU A 73 10.90 0.65 28.04
N ALA A 74 11.89 1.46 28.38
CA ALA A 74 11.68 2.88 28.69
C ALA A 74 11.01 3.66 27.54
N ASN A 75 11.45 3.46 26.30
CA ASN A 75 10.84 4.11 25.12
C ASN A 75 9.35 3.74 24.98
N TYR A 76 8.99 2.47 25.19
CA TYR A 76 7.59 2.02 25.13
C TYR A 76 6.75 2.60 26.27
N ARG A 77 7.32 2.76 27.47
CA ARG A 77 6.63 3.45 28.58
C ARG A 77 6.39 4.92 28.26
N GLU A 78 7.29 5.59 27.56
CA GLU A 78 7.09 6.97 27.12
C GLU A 78 5.98 7.06 26.06
N ILE A 79 5.94 6.10 25.12
CA ILE A 79 4.88 5.99 24.09
C ILE A 79 3.49 5.75 24.70
N PHE A 80 3.37 4.74 25.58
CA PHE A 80 2.06 4.29 26.10
C PHE A 80 1.67 4.93 27.44
N GLY A 81 2.64 5.44 28.20
CA GLY A 81 2.44 6.05 29.51
C GLY A 81 2.12 7.54 29.49
N GLY A 82 1.94 8.13 28.30
CA GLY A 82 1.56 9.55 28.15
C GLY A 82 2.72 10.55 28.25
N GLY A 83 3.97 10.09 28.15
CA GLY A 83 5.14 10.97 28.15
C GLY A 83 5.22 11.85 26.90
N ASP A 84 4.70 11.37 25.77
CA ASP A 84 4.62 12.12 24.51
C ASP A 84 3.15 12.41 24.13
N HIS A 85 2.72 13.65 24.36
CA HIS A 85 1.37 14.09 24.03
C HIS A 85 1.08 14.14 22.51
N LEU A 86 2.11 14.21 21.66
CA LEU A 86 1.97 14.28 20.20
C LEU A 86 1.69 12.91 19.58
N ILE A 87 2.04 11.81 20.27
CA ILE A 87 1.74 10.46 19.77
C ILE A 87 0.24 10.24 19.61
N GLY A 88 -0.56 10.61 20.61
CA GLY A 88 -2.01 10.46 20.53
C GLY A 88 -2.62 11.30 19.40
N ILE A 89 -2.14 12.54 19.23
CA ILE A 89 -2.57 13.44 18.16
C ILE A 89 -2.21 12.85 16.78
N SER A 90 -0.96 12.40 16.63
CA SER A 90 -0.46 11.90 15.36
C SER A 90 -1.09 10.57 14.94
N PHE A 91 -1.33 9.68 15.90
CA PHE A 91 -2.10 8.47 15.68
C PHE A 91 -3.54 8.79 15.26
N LYS A 92 -4.24 9.69 15.99
CA LYS A 92 -5.60 10.11 15.65
C LYS A 92 -5.70 10.74 14.25
N ASN A 93 -4.73 11.56 13.87
CA ASN A 93 -4.67 12.13 12.53
C ASN A 93 -4.49 11.05 11.46
N THR A 94 -3.64 10.06 11.72
CA THR A 94 -3.37 8.95 10.78
C THR A 94 -4.59 8.06 10.62
N VAL A 95 -5.27 7.71 11.72
CA VAL A 95 -6.53 6.94 11.68
C VAL A 95 -7.65 7.71 10.98
N TYR A 96 -7.78 9.01 11.26
CA TYR A 96 -8.72 9.88 10.54
C TYR A 96 -8.42 9.85 9.04
N TYR A 97 -7.17 10.08 8.67
CA TYR A 97 -6.75 10.09 7.27
C TYR A 97 -7.03 8.75 6.59
N MET A 98 -6.67 7.62 7.21
CA MET A 98 -7.00 6.28 6.72
C MET A 98 -8.51 6.12 6.49
N GLY A 99 -9.32 6.42 7.51
CA GLY A 99 -10.76 6.18 7.50
C GLY A 99 -11.52 6.92 6.39
N PHE A 100 -10.97 8.05 5.91
CA PHE A 100 -11.54 8.79 4.79
C PHE A 100 -10.83 8.50 3.46
N SER A 101 -9.50 8.55 3.42
CA SER A 101 -8.75 8.40 2.17
C SER A 101 -8.91 7.02 1.55
N VAL A 102 -8.90 5.94 2.35
CA VAL A 102 -8.94 4.57 1.82
C VAL A 102 -10.29 4.26 1.18
N PRO A 103 -11.45 4.47 1.84
CA PRO A 103 -12.74 4.22 1.21
C PRO A 103 -12.98 5.13 0.00
N LEU A 104 -12.61 6.41 0.09
CA LEU A 104 -12.78 7.35 -1.03
C LEU A 104 -11.96 6.90 -2.25
N LEU A 105 -10.71 6.47 -2.04
CA LEU A 105 -9.84 6.03 -3.13
C LEU A 105 -10.34 4.73 -3.76
N ILE A 106 -10.80 3.77 -2.95
CA ILE A 106 -11.43 2.52 -3.44
C ILE A 106 -12.65 2.85 -4.31
N ILE A 107 -13.58 3.65 -3.79
CA ILE A 107 -14.82 4.00 -4.49
C ILE A 107 -14.49 4.76 -5.78
N PHE A 108 -13.59 5.73 -5.71
CA PHE A 108 -13.23 6.58 -6.84
C PHE A 108 -12.52 5.79 -7.94
N ALA A 109 -11.50 5.01 -7.58
CA ALA A 109 -10.74 4.20 -8.52
C ALA A 109 -11.60 3.09 -9.15
N PHE A 110 -12.45 2.43 -8.35
CA PHE A 110 -13.38 1.41 -8.84
C PHE A 110 -14.44 1.99 -9.78
N SER A 111 -15.01 3.15 -9.44
CA SER A 111 -16.01 3.83 -10.29
C SER A 111 -15.41 4.23 -11.65
N LEU A 112 -14.19 4.79 -11.65
CA LEU A 112 -13.50 5.11 -12.90
C LEU A 112 -13.13 3.85 -13.69
N ALA A 113 -12.73 2.78 -13.01
CA ALA A 113 -12.48 1.50 -13.66
C ALA A 113 -13.75 0.94 -14.33
N LEU A 114 -14.92 1.01 -13.68
CA LEU A 114 -16.20 0.61 -14.28
C LEU A 114 -16.53 1.42 -15.54
N LEU A 115 -16.37 2.76 -15.48
CA LEU A 115 -16.60 3.63 -16.63
C LEU A 115 -15.68 3.28 -17.79
N LEU A 116 -14.39 3.08 -17.51
CA LEU A 116 -13.39 2.67 -18.48
C LEU A 116 -13.48 1.19 -18.87
N ASN A 117 -14.34 0.40 -18.21
CA ASN A 117 -14.59 -0.98 -18.60
C ASN A 117 -15.62 -1.13 -19.73
N THR A 118 -16.32 -0.06 -20.06
CA THR A 118 -17.29 -0.04 -21.16
C THR A 118 -16.60 0.12 -22.52
N ASN A 119 -17.34 -0.22 -23.59
CA ASN A 119 -16.87 -0.10 -24.98
C ASN A 119 -16.86 1.37 -25.45
N ILE A 120 -15.96 2.18 -24.88
CA ILE A 120 -15.73 3.57 -25.31
C ILE A 120 -14.69 3.65 -26.43
N ARG A 121 -14.93 4.52 -27.42
CA ARG A 121 -13.92 4.89 -28.42
C ARG A 121 -12.75 5.60 -27.72
N GLY A 122 -11.51 5.23 -28.06
CA GLY A 122 -10.32 5.86 -27.47
C GLY A 122 -9.95 5.36 -26.06
N ARG A 123 -10.42 4.17 -25.64
CA ARG A 123 -10.15 3.57 -24.31
C ARG A 123 -8.67 3.62 -23.88
N GLY A 124 -7.73 3.39 -24.80
CA GLY A 124 -6.29 3.46 -24.51
C GLY A 124 -5.80 4.87 -24.14
N VAL A 125 -6.34 5.91 -24.78
CA VAL A 125 -5.99 7.31 -24.49
C VAL A 125 -6.50 7.69 -23.10
N TYR A 126 -7.76 7.39 -22.80
CA TYR A 126 -8.34 7.66 -21.48
C TYR A 126 -7.57 6.94 -20.37
N ARG A 127 -7.26 5.65 -20.54
CA ARG A 127 -6.44 4.88 -19.59
C ARG A 127 -5.08 5.56 -19.35
N THR A 128 -4.44 6.04 -20.40
CA THR A 128 -3.14 6.73 -20.31
C THR A 128 -3.27 8.03 -19.52
N ILE A 129 -4.26 8.87 -19.84
CA ILE A 129 -4.49 10.17 -19.16
C ILE A 129 -4.78 9.96 -17.67
N TYR A 130 -5.66 9.01 -17.32
CA TYR A 130 -6.02 8.76 -15.93
C TYR A 130 -4.93 8.04 -15.13
N TYR A 131 -4.04 7.30 -15.80
CA TYR A 131 -2.89 6.66 -15.17
C TYR A 131 -1.72 7.64 -14.96
N LEU A 132 -1.59 8.67 -15.82
CA LEU A 132 -0.48 9.62 -15.83
C LEU A 132 -0.17 10.24 -14.45
N PRO A 133 -1.16 10.68 -13.63
CA PRO A 133 -0.89 11.21 -12.29
C PRO A 133 -0.11 10.26 -11.38
N SER A 134 -0.33 8.94 -11.50
CA SER A 134 0.35 7.94 -10.66
C SER A 134 1.82 7.74 -11.02
N LEU A 135 2.25 8.25 -12.18
CA LEU A 135 3.65 8.24 -12.62
C LEU A 135 4.41 9.47 -12.15
N VAL A 136 3.72 10.52 -11.69
CA VAL A 136 4.36 11.74 -11.20
C VAL A 136 4.96 11.47 -9.82
N PRO A 137 6.25 11.78 -9.59
CA PRO A 137 6.88 11.58 -8.28
C PRO A 137 6.12 12.34 -7.19
N ILE A 138 5.86 11.68 -6.05
CA ILE A 138 5.05 12.24 -4.96
C ILE A 138 5.54 13.61 -4.47
N VAL A 139 6.86 13.85 -4.48
CA VAL A 139 7.47 15.14 -4.13
C VAL A 139 7.01 16.24 -5.09
N ALA A 140 7.08 16.00 -6.39
CA ALA A 140 6.64 16.95 -7.41
C ALA A 140 5.13 17.17 -7.32
N SER A 141 4.36 16.09 -7.12
CA SER A 141 2.92 16.13 -6.88
C SER A 141 2.57 17.04 -5.70
N SER A 142 3.26 16.89 -4.56
CA SER A 142 3.04 17.73 -3.37
C SER A 142 3.28 19.21 -3.64
N ILE A 143 4.33 19.55 -4.42
CA ILE A 143 4.64 20.94 -4.77
C ILE A 143 3.54 21.52 -5.68
N ILE A 144 3.09 20.78 -6.70
CA ILE A 144 1.99 21.21 -7.58
C ILE A 144 0.74 21.49 -6.76
N TRP A 145 0.37 20.56 -5.87
CA TRP A 145 -0.80 20.71 -5.01
C TRP A 145 -0.68 21.87 -4.02
N LEU A 146 0.53 22.17 -3.52
CA LEU A 146 0.78 23.36 -2.70
C LEU A 146 0.40 24.64 -3.44
N PHE A 147 0.75 24.77 -4.72
CA PHE A 147 0.34 25.91 -5.56
C PHE A 147 -1.17 25.92 -5.83
N MET A 148 -1.74 24.77 -6.17
CA MET A 148 -3.18 24.66 -6.47
C MET A 148 -4.07 25.01 -5.27
N LEU A 149 -3.64 24.65 -4.07
CA LEU A 149 -4.37 24.83 -2.80
C LEU A 149 -4.10 26.17 -2.10
N ARG A 150 -3.35 27.10 -2.72
CA ARG A 150 -3.13 28.42 -2.11
C ARG A 150 -4.45 29.16 -1.90
N THR A 151 -4.60 29.77 -0.72
CA THR A 151 -5.78 30.58 -0.38
C THR A 151 -6.00 31.72 -1.38
N ARG A 152 -4.91 32.39 -1.79
CA ARG A 152 -4.93 33.46 -2.79
C ARG A 152 -4.21 32.99 -4.06
N GLY A 153 -4.86 33.15 -5.21
CA GLY A 153 -4.30 32.79 -6.51
C GLY A 153 -4.13 31.29 -6.77
N GLY A 154 -4.62 30.42 -5.89
CA GLY A 154 -4.64 28.97 -6.12
C GLY A 154 -5.75 28.57 -7.09
N LEU A 155 -5.45 27.67 -8.02
CA LEU A 155 -6.38 27.22 -9.06
C LEU A 155 -7.69 26.65 -8.49
N ILE A 156 -7.62 25.95 -7.35
CA ILE A 156 -8.81 25.36 -6.73
C ILE A 156 -9.74 26.45 -6.19
N ASN A 157 -9.19 27.46 -5.51
CA ASN A 157 -10.01 28.58 -5.00
C ASN A 157 -10.52 29.48 -6.13
N LEU A 158 -9.76 29.64 -7.23
CA LEU A 158 -10.26 30.34 -8.41
C LEU A 158 -11.46 29.60 -9.02
N ALA A 159 -11.41 28.27 -9.12
CA ALA A 159 -12.52 27.47 -9.61
C ALA A 159 -13.74 27.55 -8.67
N LEU A 160 -13.53 27.50 -7.35
CA LEU A 160 -14.60 27.69 -6.35
C LEU A 160 -15.25 29.07 -6.45
N GLY A 161 -14.47 30.12 -6.72
CA GLY A 161 -14.97 31.48 -6.93
C GLY A 161 -15.91 31.61 -8.13
N LEU A 162 -15.78 30.77 -9.18
CA LEU A 162 -16.72 30.73 -10.31
C LEU A 162 -18.13 30.32 -9.87
N PHE A 163 -18.25 29.60 -8.76
CA PHE A 163 -19.52 29.18 -8.17
C PHE A 163 -19.95 30.07 -6.98
N GLY A 164 -19.27 31.19 -6.76
CA GLY A 164 -19.56 32.12 -5.67
C GLY A 164 -19.14 31.62 -4.27
N ILE A 165 -18.26 30.62 -4.19
CA ILE A 165 -17.76 30.09 -2.92
C ILE A 165 -16.54 30.91 -2.47
N ASP A 166 -16.55 31.34 -1.20
CA ASP A 166 -15.44 32.09 -0.62
C ASP A 166 -14.13 31.28 -0.60
N PRO A 167 -12.95 31.92 -0.74
CA PRO A 167 -11.67 31.22 -0.77
C PRO A 167 -11.42 30.41 0.50
N ILE A 168 -11.18 29.11 0.32
CA ILE A 168 -10.90 28.19 1.43
C ILE A 168 -9.41 28.23 1.76
N PRO A 169 -9.03 28.45 3.03
CA PRO A 169 -7.64 28.43 3.49
C PRO A 169 -7.15 27.00 3.72
N TRP A 170 -7.06 26.21 2.64
CA TRP A 170 -6.82 24.76 2.64
C TRP A 170 -5.70 24.30 3.56
N LEU A 171 -4.53 24.94 3.49
CA LEU A 171 -3.33 24.53 4.22
C LEU A 171 -3.07 25.37 5.48
N SER A 172 -3.81 26.46 5.67
CA SER A 172 -3.58 27.43 6.76
C SER A 172 -4.56 27.27 7.92
N ARG A 173 -5.65 26.51 7.75
CA ARG A 173 -6.63 26.21 8.81
C ARG A 173 -6.65 24.71 9.15
N PRO A 174 -6.72 24.35 10.44
CA PRO A 174 -6.64 22.96 10.87
C PRO A 174 -7.85 22.13 10.41
N GLU A 175 -9.00 22.78 10.21
CA GLU A 175 -10.20 22.14 9.67
C GLU A 175 -9.99 21.59 8.24
N TRP A 176 -9.18 22.27 7.44
CA TRP A 176 -9.06 22.03 5.99
C TRP A 176 -7.79 21.29 5.59
N ALA A 177 -6.73 21.32 6.41
CA ALA A 177 -5.44 20.77 6.04
C ALA A 177 -5.48 19.25 5.79
N LYS A 178 -6.21 18.48 6.61
CA LYS A 178 -6.39 17.04 6.38
C LYS A 178 -7.25 16.73 5.16
N PRO A 179 -8.45 17.34 4.98
CA PRO A 179 -9.20 17.22 3.74
C PRO A 179 -8.37 17.54 2.48
N ALA A 180 -7.53 18.57 2.52
CA ALA A 180 -6.66 18.93 1.41
C ALA A 180 -5.67 17.81 1.04
N LEU A 181 -5.05 17.17 2.04
CA LEU A 181 -4.16 16.02 1.82
C LEU A 181 -4.92 14.78 1.32
N ILE A 182 -6.15 14.56 1.80
CA ILE A 182 -7.02 13.48 1.30
C ILE A 182 -7.36 13.73 -0.19
N LEU A 183 -7.77 14.94 -0.55
CA LEU A 183 -8.06 15.31 -1.94
C LEU A 183 -6.84 15.14 -2.84
N MET A 184 -5.66 15.54 -2.38
CA MET A 184 -4.41 15.29 -3.09
C MET A 184 -4.20 13.79 -3.30
N SER A 185 -4.42 12.96 -2.28
CA SER A 185 -4.20 11.52 -2.37
C SER A 185 -5.08 10.85 -3.43
N LEU A 186 -6.29 11.37 -3.65
CA LEU A 186 -7.20 10.90 -4.69
C LEU A 186 -6.65 11.11 -6.09
N TRP A 187 -5.71 12.04 -6.29
CA TRP A 187 -5.08 12.26 -7.59
C TRP A 187 -4.20 11.07 -8.02
N GLY A 188 -3.65 10.32 -7.06
CA GLY A 188 -2.78 9.16 -7.30
C GLY A 188 -3.52 7.84 -7.62
N PHE A 189 -4.82 7.88 -7.90
CA PHE A 189 -5.68 6.69 -8.05
C PHE A 189 -5.33 5.76 -9.23
N GLY A 190 -4.52 6.22 -10.20
CA GLY A 190 -4.27 5.53 -11.47
C GLY A 190 -3.83 4.07 -11.31
N GLY A 191 -2.91 3.77 -10.38
CA GLY A 191 -2.46 2.41 -10.11
C GLY A 191 -3.58 1.47 -9.67
N GLN A 192 -4.41 1.90 -8.70
CA GLN A 192 -5.53 1.10 -8.21
C GLN A 192 -6.61 0.91 -9.27
N MET A 193 -6.87 1.95 -10.07
CA MET A 193 -7.79 1.87 -11.21
C MET A 193 -7.34 0.83 -12.23
N VAL A 194 -6.05 0.77 -12.56
CA VAL A 194 -5.52 -0.23 -13.51
C VAL A 194 -5.67 -1.65 -12.95
N ILE A 195 -5.44 -1.84 -11.65
CA ILE A 195 -5.67 -3.12 -10.97
C ILE A 195 -7.15 -3.52 -11.05
N TYR A 196 -8.08 -2.60 -10.76
CA TYR A 196 -9.50 -2.86 -10.91
C TYR A 196 -9.91 -3.15 -12.35
N LEU A 197 -9.34 -2.45 -13.33
CA LEU A 197 -9.59 -2.71 -14.74
C LEU A 197 -9.14 -4.12 -15.14
N ALA A 198 -7.97 -4.56 -14.68
CA ALA A 198 -7.50 -5.92 -14.95
C ALA A 198 -8.44 -6.97 -14.34
N GLY A 199 -8.90 -6.77 -13.10
CA GLY A 199 -9.88 -7.66 -12.47
C GLY A 199 -11.23 -7.68 -13.21
N LEU A 200 -11.76 -6.52 -13.58
CA LEU A 200 -13.03 -6.41 -14.31
C LEU A 200 -12.97 -7.07 -15.69
N GLN A 201 -11.80 -7.05 -16.34
CA GLN A 201 -11.57 -7.71 -17.62
C GLN A 201 -11.43 -9.24 -17.50
N GLY A 202 -11.18 -9.75 -16.29
CA GLY A 202 -11.14 -11.18 -16.01
C GLY A 202 -12.51 -11.83 -15.84
N ILE A 203 -13.58 -11.04 -15.65
CA ILE A 203 -14.94 -11.56 -15.46
C ILE A 203 -15.48 -12.07 -16.81
N SER A 204 -15.94 -13.32 -16.84
CA SER A 204 -16.51 -13.92 -18.06
C SER A 204 -17.73 -13.13 -18.55
N GLN A 205 -17.76 -12.86 -19.86
CA GLN A 205 -18.88 -12.18 -20.52
C GLN A 205 -20.17 -13.02 -20.46
N GLU A 206 -20.06 -14.34 -20.44
CA GLU A 206 -21.20 -15.28 -20.38
C GLU A 206 -22.08 -15.04 -19.15
N LEU A 207 -21.49 -14.66 -18.00
CA LEU A 207 -22.23 -14.34 -16.78
C LEU A 207 -23.13 -13.11 -16.96
N TYR A 208 -22.65 -12.12 -17.72
CA TYR A 208 -23.41 -10.91 -18.00
C TYR A 208 -24.51 -11.17 -19.03
N GLU A 209 -24.24 -12.00 -20.04
CA GLU A 209 -25.22 -12.39 -21.08
C GLU A 209 -26.34 -13.25 -20.48
N ALA A 210 -26.02 -14.23 -19.64
CA ALA A 210 -27.01 -15.03 -18.92
C ALA A 210 -27.91 -14.14 -18.04
N ALA A 211 -27.33 -13.18 -17.32
CA ALA A 211 -28.09 -12.25 -16.51
C ALA A 211 -29.00 -11.33 -17.35
N GLU A 212 -28.58 -10.94 -18.56
CA GLU A 212 -29.42 -10.18 -19.48
C GLU A 212 -30.61 -10.99 -20.00
N ILE A 213 -30.41 -12.28 -20.29
CA ILE A 213 -31.50 -13.21 -20.66
C ILE A 213 -32.52 -13.33 -19.53
N ASP A 214 -32.07 -13.36 -18.28
CA ASP A 214 -32.92 -13.37 -17.08
C ASP A 214 -33.55 -12.00 -16.75
N GLY A 215 -33.33 -10.97 -17.58
CA GLY A 215 -33.91 -9.64 -17.43
C GLY A 215 -33.25 -8.77 -16.35
N ALA A 216 -32.01 -9.07 -15.96
CA ALA A 216 -31.29 -8.30 -14.95
C ALA A 216 -30.89 -6.91 -15.47
N SER A 217 -31.25 -5.86 -14.72
CA SER A 217 -30.83 -4.49 -15.00
C SER A 217 -29.33 -4.27 -14.73
N SER A 218 -28.73 -3.23 -15.31
CA SER A 218 -27.31 -2.88 -15.09
C SER A 218 -26.94 -2.72 -13.62
N TRP A 219 -27.85 -2.19 -12.80
CA TRP A 219 -27.65 -2.05 -11.36
C TRP A 219 -27.63 -3.40 -10.64
N GLN A 220 -28.50 -4.33 -11.05
CA GLN A 220 -28.49 -5.71 -10.53
C GLN A 220 -27.21 -6.43 -10.95
N LYS A 221 -26.75 -6.29 -12.20
CA LYS A 221 -25.48 -6.87 -12.67
C LYS A 221 -24.27 -6.28 -11.91
N LEU A 222 -24.29 -5.00 -11.56
CA LEU A 222 -23.24 -4.38 -10.75
C LEU A 222 -23.19 -4.99 -9.34
N ILE A 223 -24.31 -5.02 -8.62
CA ILE A 223 -24.34 -5.46 -7.22
C ILE A 223 -24.23 -6.98 -7.08
N ARG A 224 -24.84 -7.76 -7.99
CA ARG A 224 -24.96 -9.21 -7.84
C ARG A 224 -23.87 -10.01 -8.56
N ILE A 225 -23.19 -9.43 -9.53
CA ILE A 225 -22.15 -10.12 -10.30
C ILE A 225 -20.82 -9.39 -10.13
N THR A 226 -20.79 -8.12 -10.54
CA THR A 226 -19.52 -7.38 -10.65
C THR A 226 -18.86 -7.15 -9.30
N ILE A 227 -19.57 -6.57 -8.32
CA ILE A 227 -18.99 -6.29 -6.99
C ILE A 227 -18.55 -7.59 -6.29
N PRO A 228 -19.36 -8.66 -6.21
CA PRO A 228 -18.97 -9.93 -5.61
C PRO A 228 -17.71 -10.54 -6.22
N LEU A 229 -17.62 -10.61 -7.56
CA LEU A 229 -16.45 -11.16 -8.25
C LEU A 229 -15.21 -10.26 -8.15
N MET A 230 -15.42 -8.96 -7.90
CA MET A 230 -14.33 -8.01 -7.66
C MET A 230 -13.86 -7.96 -6.20
N THR A 231 -14.51 -8.67 -5.27
CA THR A 231 -14.14 -8.66 -3.85
C THR A 231 -12.67 -9.01 -3.57
N PRO A 232 -11.99 -9.94 -4.27
CA PRO A 232 -10.56 -10.19 -4.05
C PRO A 232 -9.68 -8.98 -4.42
N THR A 233 -10.07 -8.26 -5.48
CA THR A 233 -9.35 -7.06 -5.94
C THR A 233 -9.60 -5.88 -5.01
N ILE A 234 -10.83 -5.73 -4.52
CA ILE A 234 -11.20 -4.72 -3.51
C ILE A 234 -10.44 -4.99 -2.21
N PHE A 235 -10.37 -6.25 -1.78
CA PHE A 235 -9.62 -6.67 -0.60
C PHE A 235 -8.12 -6.34 -0.71
N PHE A 236 -7.50 -6.66 -1.84
CA PHE A 236 -6.10 -6.30 -2.08
C PHE A 236 -5.87 -4.79 -1.97
N ASN A 237 -6.69 -3.97 -2.65
CA ASN A 237 -6.57 -2.52 -2.59
C ASN A 237 -6.89 -1.94 -1.20
N LEU A 238 -7.78 -2.57 -0.44
CA LEU A 238 -8.07 -2.20 0.95
C LEU A 238 -6.84 -2.39 1.85
N ILE A 239 -6.20 -3.56 1.78
CA ILE A 239 -4.97 -3.82 2.55
C ILE A 239 -3.87 -2.83 2.16
N MET A 240 -3.63 -2.65 0.86
CA MET A 240 -2.61 -1.71 0.38
C MET A 240 -2.92 -0.26 0.77
N GLY A 241 -4.19 0.13 0.73
CA GLY A 241 -4.66 1.44 1.17
C GLY A 241 -4.42 1.67 2.67
N ILE A 242 -4.73 0.68 3.51
CA ILE A 242 -4.48 0.76 4.95
C ILE A 242 -2.98 0.92 5.21
N ILE A 243 -2.13 0.06 4.65
CA ILE A 243 -0.67 0.14 4.81
C ILE A 243 -0.15 1.52 4.38
N GLY A 244 -0.53 1.97 3.18
CA GLY A 244 -0.11 3.25 2.63
C GLY A 244 -0.57 4.45 3.46
N SER A 245 -1.78 4.40 4.03
CA SER A 245 -2.31 5.49 4.87
C SER A 245 -1.54 5.67 6.18
N PHE A 246 -1.03 4.58 6.77
CA PHE A 246 -0.18 4.66 7.97
C PHE A 246 1.25 5.09 7.66
N GLN A 247 1.70 4.91 6.42
CA GLN A 247 3.01 5.33 5.93
C GLN A 247 2.99 6.73 5.28
N VAL A 248 1.89 7.48 5.40
CA VAL A 248 1.80 8.84 4.84
C VAL A 248 2.82 9.77 5.50
N PHE A 249 3.77 10.24 4.71
CA PHE A 249 4.88 11.07 5.16
C PHE A 249 5.12 12.25 4.22
N THR A 250 5.51 11.97 2.98
CA THR A 250 6.06 12.97 2.06
C THR A 250 5.12 14.14 1.82
N ALA A 251 3.84 13.89 1.59
CA ALA A 251 2.87 14.94 1.34
C ALA A 251 2.68 15.86 2.57
N ALA A 252 2.58 15.29 3.77
CA ALA A 252 2.45 16.05 5.00
C ALA A 252 3.74 16.82 5.34
N PHE A 253 4.90 16.22 5.09
CA PHE A 253 6.18 16.86 5.30
C PHE A 253 6.35 18.10 4.39
N ILE A 254 6.08 17.95 3.10
CA ILE A 254 6.29 19.02 2.11
C ILE A 254 5.22 20.11 2.19
N MET A 255 3.95 19.73 2.31
CA MET A 255 2.85 20.69 2.15
C MET A 255 2.54 21.48 3.41
N THR A 256 2.73 20.88 4.58
CA THR A 256 2.27 21.47 5.85
C THR A 256 3.29 21.38 6.98
N GLY A 257 4.33 20.53 6.87
CA GLY A 257 5.25 20.26 7.97
C GLY A 257 4.57 19.69 9.22
N GLY A 258 3.38 19.09 9.08
CA GLY A 258 2.54 18.61 10.19
C GLY A 258 1.54 19.64 10.74
N GLY A 259 1.57 20.88 10.25
CA GLY A 259 0.66 21.95 10.67
C GLY A 259 -0.67 22.03 9.90
N PRO A 260 -1.48 23.06 10.19
CA PRO A 260 -1.38 23.96 11.35
C PRO A 260 -1.84 23.25 12.64
N LEU A 261 -1.34 23.67 13.81
CA LEU A 261 -1.73 23.11 15.13
C LEU A 261 -1.65 21.57 15.19
N ASN A 262 -0.60 20.98 14.62
CA ASN A 262 -0.38 19.53 14.54
C ASN A 262 -1.51 18.77 13.81
N SER A 263 -2.39 19.44 13.07
CA SER A 263 -3.56 18.80 12.43
C SER A 263 -3.19 17.81 11.33
N THR A 264 -2.00 17.93 10.73
CA THR A 264 -1.46 17.00 9.74
C THR A 264 -0.18 16.31 10.20
N LEU A 265 0.13 16.40 11.50
CA LEU A 265 1.20 15.62 12.10
C LEU A 265 0.74 14.17 12.07
N PHE A 266 1.17 13.40 11.08
CA PHE A 266 0.90 11.96 11.00
C PHE A 266 1.94 11.17 11.76
N TYR A 267 1.62 9.91 12.09
CA TYR A 267 2.48 9.06 12.91
C TYR A 267 3.89 8.93 12.30
N MET A 268 3.97 8.67 11.00
CA MET A 268 5.25 8.54 10.29
C MET A 268 6.04 9.85 10.26
N LEU A 269 5.36 11.00 10.16
CA LEU A 269 6.00 12.32 10.25
C LEU A 269 6.53 12.61 11.67
N HIS A 270 5.77 12.22 12.70
CA HIS A 270 6.21 12.35 14.09
C HIS A 270 7.42 11.45 14.41
N LEU A 271 7.43 10.22 13.88
CA LEU A 271 8.56 9.32 13.92
C LEU A 271 9.79 9.95 13.25
N TYR A 272 9.62 10.48 12.04
CA TYR A 272 10.69 11.16 11.31
C TYR A 272 11.26 12.35 12.10
N ASN A 273 10.40 13.18 12.69
CA ASN A 273 10.84 14.31 13.51
C ASN A 273 11.69 13.85 14.70
N ASN A 274 11.29 12.77 15.37
CA ASN A 274 12.08 12.19 16.47
C ASN A 274 13.43 11.66 16.00
N ALA A 275 13.47 10.95 14.87
CA ALA A 275 14.71 10.40 14.33
C ALA A 275 15.68 11.49 13.84
N PHE A 276 15.19 12.42 13.03
CA PHE A 276 16.05 13.29 12.22
C PHE A 276 16.09 14.76 12.65
N ASN A 277 15.08 15.24 13.40
CA ASN A 277 15.09 16.62 13.93
C ASN A 277 15.51 16.64 15.40
N TYR A 278 15.03 15.67 16.19
CA TYR A 278 15.35 15.56 17.63
C TYR A 278 16.46 14.56 17.93
N PHE A 279 16.93 13.81 16.92
CA PHE A 279 18.01 12.84 17.03
C PHE A 279 17.79 11.75 18.10
N LYS A 280 16.53 11.49 18.48
CA LYS A 280 16.11 10.43 19.40
C LYS A 280 15.89 9.13 18.62
N MET A 281 16.97 8.54 18.10
CA MET A 281 16.90 7.36 17.23
C MET A 281 16.32 6.14 17.92
N GLY A 282 16.71 5.84 19.16
CA GLY A 282 16.15 4.71 19.92
C GLY A 282 14.64 4.84 20.13
N TYR A 283 14.18 6.06 20.43
CA TYR A 283 12.75 6.35 20.56
C TYR A 283 12.00 6.21 19.22
N ALA A 284 12.54 6.77 18.14
CA ALA A 284 11.95 6.65 16.82
C ALA A 284 11.92 5.20 16.32
N SER A 285 12.93 4.39 16.65
CA SER A 285 12.94 2.95 16.42
C SER A 285 11.82 2.24 17.17
N ALA A 286 11.55 2.61 18.42
CA ALA A 286 10.40 2.10 19.17
C ALA A 286 9.06 2.49 18.54
N MET A 287 8.92 3.73 18.07
CA MET A 287 7.75 4.15 17.29
C MET A 287 7.58 3.32 16.02
N ALA A 288 8.66 3.03 15.28
CA ALA A 288 8.62 2.19 14.09
C ALA A 288 8.11 0.77 14.38
N VAL A 289 8.58 0.18 15.49
CA VAL A 289 8.11 -1.14 15.95
C VAL A 289 6.62 -1.11 16.29
N VAL A 290 6.16 -0.08 17.01
CA VAL A 290 4.73 0.09 17.31
C VAL A 290 3.91 0.24 16.03
N LEU A 291 4.36 1.03 15.07
CA LEU A 291 3.69 1.18 13.77
C LEU A 291 3.61 -0.14 13.01
N PHE A 292 4.68 -0.94 13.01
CA PHE A 292 4.69 -2.27 12.42
C PHE A 292 3.60 -3.16 13.02
N PHE A 293 3.50 -3.24 14.35
CA PHE A 293 2.49 -4.05 15.01
C PHE A 293 1.06 -3.53 14.78
N ILE A 294 0.86 -2.21 14.68
CA ILE A 294 -0.44 -1.62 14.33
C ILE A 294 -0.86 -2.07 12.94
N ILE A 295 0.02 -1.91 11.95
CA ILE A 295 -0.26 -2.30 10.55
C ILE A 295 -0.51 -3.81 10.49
N LEU A 296 0.36 -4.62 11.09
CA LEU A 296 0.22 -6.09 11.12
C LEU A 296 -1.12 -6.50 11.73
N THR A 297 -1.51 -5.91 12.85
CA THR A 297 -2.78 -6.22 13.52
C THR A 297 -3.97 -5.86 12.63
N LEU A 298 -3.96 -4.69 12.01
CA LEU A 298 -5.02 -4.27 11.09
C LEU A 298 -5.09 -5.19 9.85
N THR A 299 -3.94 -5.54 9.26
CA THR A 299 -3.88 -6.47 8.14
C THR A 299 -4.41 -7.85 8.53
N LEU A 300 -4.07 -8.37 9.70
CA LEU A 300 -4.58 -9.65 10.20
C LEU A 300 -6.09 -9.60 10.46
N ILE A 301 -6.61 -8.50 11.02
CA ILE A 301 -8.05 -8.30 11.21
C ILE A 301 -8.77 -8.31 9.86
N VAL A 302 -8.27 -7.55 8.88
CA VAL A 302 -8.86 -7.47 7.55
C VAL A 302 -8.81 -8.84 6.86
N ASN A 303 -7.67 -9.54 6.92
CA ASN A 303 -7.51 -10.89 6.40
C ASN A 303 -8.46 -11.90 7.07
N TRP A 304 -8.59 -11.85 8.39
CA TRP A 304 -9.51 -12.73 9.11
C TRP A 304 -10.98 -12.46 8.74
N THR A 305 -11.37 -11.20 8.55
CA THR A 305 -12.73 -10.89 8.09
C THR A 305 -12.96 -11.27 6.64
N SER A 306 -11.91 -11.34 5.81
CA SER A 306 -12.00 -11.61 4.37
C SER A 306 -12.64 -12.94 4.03
N GLU A 307 -12.47 -13.96 4.88
CA GLU A 307 -13.10 -15.28 4.74
C GLU A 307 -14.64 -15.22 4.64
N ARG A 308 -15.25 -14.12 5.11
CA ARG A 308 -16.71 -13.95 5.14
C ARG A 308 -17.28 -13.19 3.95
N TRP A 309 -16.46 -12.45 3.20
CA TRP A 309 -16.95 -11.53 2.16
C TRP A 309 -16.13 -11.52 0.88
N VAL A 310 -14.96 -12.16 0.86
CA VAL A 310 -14.13 -12.32 -0.34
C VAL A 310 -14.46 -13.65 -1.00
N TYR A 311 -14.93 -13.58 -2.24
CA TYR A 311 -15.22 -14.74 -3.07
C TYR A 311 -14.09 -14.90 -4.09
N TYR A 312 -13.29 -15.94 -3.90
CA TYR A 312 -12.35 -16.35 -4.93
C TYR A 312 -13.11 -17.19 -5.95
N ASP A 313 -12.95 -16.84 -7.22
CA ASP A 313 -13.41 -17.66 -8.34
C ASP A 313 -12.50 -18.89 -8.40
N THR A 314 -12.72 -19.84 -7.49
CA THR A 314 -12.10 -21.16 -7.59
C THR A 314 -12.87 -21.87 -8.70
N GLY A 315 -12.26 -21.95 -9.88
CA GLY A 315 -12.73 -22.81 -10.97
C GLY A 315 -12.87 -24.26 -10.56
#